data_AF-A0A831SJ50-F1
#
_entry.id   AF-A0A831SJ50-F1
#
_cell.length_a   1.000
_cell.length_b   1.000
_cell.length_c   1.000
_cell.angle_alpha   90.00
_cell.angle_beta   90.00
_cell.angle_gamma   90.00
#
_symmetry.space_group_name_H-M   'P 1'
#
loop_
_entity.id
_entity.type
_entity.pdbx_description
1 polymer ?
#
loop_
_entity_poly.entity_id
_entity_poly.type
_entity_poly.pdbx_seq_one_letter_code
_entity_poly.pdbx_strand_id
1 'polypeptide(L)'
;MSVEKMKIVGIIGKKNILNRVLRLVVLNGSMHMINALVRVNSSDFFLPPSEKNIEVLEELPFLKPYSSKRDFTRDEEIVKSLLDLFDISPQIKKEYLGQDYSYDDFMKQLSDIYEKVSTTANEIEAKMGSINQKREYINSLKYLSGFSFNMGKLINLKYLTFRLMKISRENYDKLKKNYENIPAVVLKVGVESKYIILASITPASLEETLEKIFRSLNYSLLPLPVEYTGT
;
A
#
# COMPACT_ATOMS: atom_id res chain seq x y z
N MET A 1 29.11 -8.05 37.76
CA MET A 1 27.74 -7.65 37.36
C MET A 1 26.86 -7.79 38.59
N SER A 2 26.42 -6.68 39.17
CA SER A 2 25.48 -6.74 40.31
C SER A 2 24.08 -7.01 39.77
N VAL A 3 23.46 -8.10 40.20
CA VAL A 3 22.07 -8.41 39.87
C VAL A 3 21.18 -7.48 40.70
N GLU A 4 20.32 -6.72 40.03
CA GLU A 4 19.38 -5.80 40.68
C GLU A 4 18.33 -6.60 41.46
N LYS A 5 18.04 -6.20 42.71
CA LYS A 5 17.12 -6.94 43.59
C LYS A 5 15.67 -6.68 43.19
N MET A 6 15.07 -7.62 42.46
CA MET A 6 13.66 -7.55 42.06
C MET A 6 12.71 -7.88 43.22
N LYS A 7 11.52 -7.26 43.22
CA LYS A 7 10.42 -7.57 44.15
C LYS A 7 9.18 -7.99 43.34
N ILE A 8 8.43 -8.95 43.87
CA ILE A 8 7.15 -9.37 43.29
C ILE A 8 6.04 -8.47 43.86
N VAL A 9 5.19 -7.95 42.98
CA VAL A 9 4.01 -7.15 43.33
C VAL A 9 2.77 -7.82 42.75
N GLY A 10 1.74 -8.01 43.57
CA GLY A 10 0.41 -8.46 43.14
C GLY A 10 -0.56 -7.28 43.11
N ILE A 11 -1.29 -7.13 42.02
CA ILE A 11 -2.32 -6.10 41.87
C ILE A 11 -3.67 -6.81 41.75
N ILE A 12 -4.59 -6.48 42.65
CA ILE A 12 -5.96 -7.03 42.69
C ILE A 12 -6.91 -5.84 42.65
N GLY A 13 -7.92 -5.91 41.79
CA GLY A 13 -8.88 -4.84 41.63
C GLY A 13 -10.02 -5.20 40.69
N LYS A 14 -10.99 -4.29 40.61
CA LYS A 14 -12.18 -4.48 39.77
C LYS A 14 -11.81 -4.53 38.29
N LYS A 15 -12.55 -5.35 37.51
CA LYS A 15 -12.31 -5.52 36.07
C LYS A 15 -12.43 -4.20 35.28
N ASN A 16 -13.30 -3.28 35.70
CA ASN A 16 -13.53 -2.01 35.00
C ASN A 16 -12.29 -1.09 34.98
N ILE A 17 -11.38 -1.19 35.95
CA ILE A 17 -10.14 -0.39 35.99
C ILE A 17 -8.93 -1.09 35.36
N LEU A 18 -9.11 -2.34 34.90
CA LEU A 18 -8.01 -3.18 34.40
C LEU A 18 -7.22 -2.48 33.29
N ASN A 19 -7.90 -1.96 32.26
CA ASN A 19 -7.25 -1.30 31.12
C ASN A 19 -6.40 -0.09 31.55
N ARG A 20 -6.92 0.71 32.50
CA ARG A 20 -6.22 1.87 33.04
C ARG A 20 -4.96 1.47 33.81
N VAL A 21 -5.07 0.46 34.67
CA VAL A 21 -3.92 -0.05 35.45
C VAL A 21 -2.87 -0.67 34.53
N LEU A 22 -3.28 -1.49 33.56
CA LEU A 22 -2.37 -2.10 32.59
C LEU A 22 -1.61 -1.04 31.79
N ARG A 23 -2.27 0.05 31.39
CA ARG A 23 -1.61 1.17 30.70
C ARG A 23 -0.50 1.78 31.55
N LEU A 24 -0.76 2.06 32.83
CA LEU A 24 0.25 2.60 33.74
C LEU A 24 1.44 1.64 33.94
N VAL A 25 1.17 0.34 34.08
CA VAL A 25 2.19 -0.70 34.25
C VAL A 25 3.08 -0.81 33.01
N VAL A 26 2.48 -0.87 31.81
CA VAL A 26 3.21 -0.97 30.54
C VAL A 26 4.05 0.29 30.29
N LEU A 27 3.51 1.47 30.57
CA LEU A 27 4.23 2.74 30.36
C LEU A 27 5.38 2.96 31.34
N ASN A 28 5.29 2.40 32.55
CA ASN A 28 6.38 2.47 33.52
C ASN A 28 7.62 1.69 33.00
N GLY A 29 7.42 0.57 32.29
CA GLY A 29 8.50 -0.20 31.66
C GLY A 29 9.41 -0.94 32.63
N SER A 30 9.22 -0.81 33.94
CA SER A 30 10.10 -1.39 34.98
C SER A 30 9.54 -2.69 35.60
N MET A 31 8.56 -3.33 34.95
CA MET A 31 7.87 -4.52 35.48
C MET A 31 7.93 -5.68 34.49
N HIS A 32 8.24 -6.87 35.00
CA HIS A 32 8.14 -8.13 34.26
C HIS A 32 6.85 -8.86 34.66
N MET A 33 6.02 -9.17 33.68
CA MET A 33 4.76 -9.87 33.90
C MET A 33 5.00 -11.35 34.17
N ILE A 34 4.38 -11.86 35.24
CA ILE A 34 4.39 -13.29 35.60
C ILE A 34 2.97 -13.85 35.52
N ASN A 35 2.85 -15.16 35.39
CA ASN A 35 1.55 -15.82 35.40
C ASN A 35 0.90 -15.70 36.79
N ALA A 36 -0.12 -14.86 36.89
CA ALA A 36 -0.83 -14.60 38.13
C ALA A 36 -1.50 -15.87 38.71
N LEU A 37 -2.03 -16.76 37.85
CA LEU A 37 -2.70 -17.99 38.30
C LEU A 37 -1.71 -18.96 38.95
N VAL A 38 -0.51 -19.10 38.38
CA VAL A 38 0.57 -19.90 38.99
C VAL A 38 0.98 -19.32 40.33
N ARG A 39 1.05 -17.99 40.44
CA ARG A 39 1.42 -17.32 41.69
C ARG A 39 0.35 -17.46 42.77
N VAL A 40 -0.93 -17.26 42.44
CA VAL A 40 -2.04 -17.38 43.41
C VAL A 40 -2.16 -18.81 43.94
N ASN A 41 -1.88 -19.82 43.11
CA ASN A 41 -1.89 -21.23 43.51
C ASN A 41 -0.60 -21.70 44.20
N SER A 42 0.39 -20.82 44.39
CA SER A 42 1.63 -21.18 45.07
C SER A 42 1.47 -21.17 46.59
N SER A 43 2.29 -21.97 47.29
CA SER A 43 2.33 -22.01 48.76
C SER A 43 2.64 -20.67 49.41
N ASP A 44 3.29 -19.77 48.66
CA ASP A 44 3.86 -18.52 49.17
C ASP A 44 2.94 -17.31 48.93
N PHE A 45 1.73 -17.54 48.41
CA PHE A 45 0.72 -16.52 48.27
C PHE A 45 -0.17 -16.47 49.52
N PHE A 46 -0.19 -15.32 50.18
CA PHE A 46 -0.99 -15.11 51.38
C PHE A 46 -1.74 -13.78 51.27
N LEU A 47 -3.06 -13.83 51.43
CA LEU A 47 -3.92 -12.68 51.60
C LEU A 47 -4.49 -12.72 53.03
N PRO A 48 -4.26 -11.69 53.86
CA PRO A 48 -4.79 -11.68 55.23
C PRO A 48 -6.32 -11.60 55.22
N PRO A 49 -7.01 -12.35 56.10
CA PRO A 49 -8.46 -12.29 56.23
C PRO A 49 -8.86 -10.97 56.91
N SER A 50 -9.01 -9.93 56.10
CA SER A 50 -9.46 -8.60 56.51
C SER A 50 -10.71 -8.23 55.72
N GLU A 51 -11.56 -7.33 56.25
CA GLU A 51 -12.81 -6.90 55.58
C GLU A 51 -12.60 -6.50 54.11
N LYS A 52 -11.45 -5.91 53.78
CA LYS A 52 -11.08 -5.50 52.41
C LYS A 52 -10.79 -6.67 51.47
N ASN A 53 -10.42 -7.83 52.00
CA ASN A 53 -10.00 -9.00 51.25
C ASN A 53 -11.05 -10.12 51.24
N ILE A 54 -12.14 -10.02 52.02
CA ILE A 54 -13.17 -11.08 52.10
C ILE A 54 -13.73 -11.38 50.71
N GLU A 55 -14.15 -10.36 49.97
CA GLU A 55 -14.67 -10.48 48.60
C GLU A 55 -13.67 -11.20 47.67
N VAL A 56 -12.39 -10.80 47.74
CA VAL A 56 -11.33 -11.41 46.92
C VAL A 56 -11.13 -12.88 47.31
N LEU A 57 -11.08 -13.19 48.62
CA LEU A 57 -10.88 -14.54 49.14
C LEU A 57 -12.03 -15.49 48.74
N GLU A 58 -13.26 -14.99 48.69
CA GLU A 58 -14.43 -15.73 48.19
C GLU A 58 -14.33 -16.02 46.69
N GLU A 59 -13.77 -15.09 45.90
CA GLU A 59 -13.61 -15.23 44.45
C GLU A 59 -12.38 -16.05 44.02
N LEU A 60 -11.34 -16.17 44.87
CA LEU A 60 -10.08 -16.86 44.54
C LEU A 60 -10.27 -18.27 43.93
N PRO A 61 -11.15 -19.15 44.47
CA PRO A 61 -11.33 -20.50 43.91
C PRO A 61 -11.91 -20.51 42.49
N PHE A 62 -12.52 -19.40 42.07
CA PHE A 62 -13.21 -19.26 40.78
C PHE A 62 -12.40 -18.50 39.74
N LEU A 63 -11.14 -18.13 40.05
CA LEU A 63 -10.26 -17.42 39.13
C LEU A 63 -10.06 -18.21 37.83
N LYS A 64 -10.24 -17.51 36.70
CA LYS A 64 -10.00 -18.05 35.36
C LYS A 64 -9.07 -17.13 34.59
N PRO A 65 -8.25 -17.68 33.68
CA PRO A 65 -7.47 -16.86 32.75
C PRO A 65 -8.37 -15.90 31.98
N TYR A 66 -7.86 -14.69 31.74
CA TYR A 66 -8.55 -13.69 30.92
C TYR A 66 -8.61 -14.19 29.47
N SER A 67 -9.81 -14.55 28.99
CA SER A 67 -10.00 -15.26 27.72
C SER A 67 -10.38 -14.37 26.54
N SER A 68 -10.63 -13.07 26.74
CA SER A 68 -11.01 -12.20 25.64
C SER A 68 -9.79 -11.93 24.74
N LYS A 69 -9.75 -12.62 23.60
CA LYS A 69 -8.88 -12.27 22.49
C LYS A 69 -9.59 -11.18 21.69
N ARG A 70 -9.12 -9.95 21.79
CA ARG A 70 -9.49 -8.90 20.84
C ARG A 70 -8.49 -8.95 19.69
N ASP A 71 -9.00 -8.97 18.47
CA ASP A 71 -8.19 -8.83 17.27
C ASP A 71 -8.02 -7.33 16.98
N PHE A 72 -6.77 -6.90 16.86
CA PHE A 72 -6.38 -5.51 16.59
C PHE A 72 -5.91 -5.30 15.15
N THR A 73 -5.95 -6.33 14.30
CA THR A 73 -5.42 -6.30 12.93
C THR A 73 -6.03 -5.16 12.12
N ARG A 74 -7.37 -5.02 12.15
CA ARG A 74 -8.09 -3.95 11.45
C ARG A 74 -7.72 -2.56 11.98
N ASP A 75 -7.58 -2.44 13.29
CA ASP A 75 -7.25 -1.17 13.94
C ASP A 75 -5.83 -0.72 13.53
N GLU A 76 -4.89 -1.66 13.45
CA GLU A 76 -3.53 -1.41 12.95
C GLU A 76 -3.51 -1.00 11.47
N GLU A 77 -4.34 -1.62 10.62
CA GLU A 77 -4.47 -1.27 9.20
C GLU A 77 -4.94 0.18 9.02
N ILE A 78 -5.95 0.60 9.78
CA ILE A 78 -6.47 1.96 9.76
C ILE A 78 -5.37 2.96 10.17
N VAL A 79 -4.66 2.67 11.27
CA VAL A 79 -3.58 3.53 11.75
C VAL A 79 -2.47 3.65 10.71
N LYS A 80 -2.00 2.53 10.15
CA LYS A 80 -0.95 2.53 9.11
C LYS A 80 -1.38 3.32 7.89
N SER A 81 -2.60 3.07 7.40
CA SER A 81 -3.12 3.77 6.22
C SER A 81 -3.17 5.28 6.44
N LEU A 82 -3.60 5.74 7.61
CA LEU A 82 -3.62 7.16 7.94
C LEU A 82 -2.19 7.76 8.03
N LEU A 83 -1.26 7.04 8.65
CA LEU A 83 0.13 7.48 8.73
C LEU A 83 0.74 7.63 7.32
N ASP A 84 0.52 6.66 6.45
CA ASP A 84 1.02 6.68 5.07
C ASP A 84 0.36 7.81 4.25
N LEU A 85 -0.96 7.99 4.38
CA LEU A 85 -1.71 9.04 3.68
C LEU A 85 -1.23 10.46 4.04
N PHE A 86 -0.82 10.67 5.29
CA PHE A 86 -0.38 11.97 5.78
C PHE A 86 1.14 12.12 5.88
N ASP A 87 1.90 11.13 5.43
CA ASP A 87 3.37 11.08 5.53
C ASP A 87 3.87 11.31 6.98
N ILE A 88 3.19 10.69 7.94
CA ILE A 88 3.50 10.80 9.37
C ILE A 88 4.36 9.61 9.79
N SER A 89 5.56 9.88 10.29
CA SER A 89 6.39 8.84 10.91
C SER A 89 5.77 8.35 12.23
N PRO A 90 5.66 7.03 12.46
CA PRO A 90 5.14 6.50 13.71
C PRO A 90 6.04 6.90 14.89
N GLN A 91 5.48 7.63 15.85
CA GLN A 91 6.20 8.06 17.05
C GLN A 91 5.34 7.90 18.30
N ILE A 92 5.96 7.39 19.36
CA ILE A 92 5.32 7.23 20.67
C ILE A 92 5.56 8.49 21.49
N LYS A 93 4.51 9.29 21.67
CA LYS A 93 4.53 10.50 22.50
C LYS A 93 3.94 10.23 23.88
N LYS A 94 4.80 10.17 24.90
CA LYS A 94 4.42 9.80 26.29
C LYS A 94 3.33 10.68 26.90
N GLU A 95 3.28 11.95 26.51
CA GLU A 95 2.28 12.94 26.95
C GLU A 95 0.82 12.53 26.64
N TYR A 96 0.59 11.74 25.59
CA TYR A 96 -0.74 11.28 25.20
C TYR A 96 -1.09 9.89 25.79
N LEU A 97 -0.10 9.16 26.30
CA LEU A 97 -0.30 7.80 26.80
C LEU A 97 -0.83 7.75 28.24
N GLY A 98 -0.66 8.83 29.01
CA GLY A 98 -1.15 8.92 30.40
C GLY A 98 -2.62 9.29 30.54
N GLN A 99 -3.31 9.59 29.43
CA GLN A 99 -4.70 10.03 29.45
C GLN A 99 -5.63 8.86 29.77
N ASP A 100 -6.68 9.11 30.55
CA ASP A 100 -7.75 8.12 30.77
C ASP A 100 -8.73 8.22 29.59
N TYR A 101 -8.73 7.22 28.72
CA TYR A 101 -9.57 7.20 27.52
C TYR A 101 -10.07 5.80 27.20
N SER A 102 -11.29 5.75 26.68
CA SER A 102 -11.93 4.55 26.13
C SER A 102 -11.33 4.23 24.76
N TYR A 103 -10.72 3.06 24.64
CA TYR A 103 -10.14 2.60 23.38
C TYR A 103 -11.18 2.53 22.27
N ASP A 104 -12.38 2.04 22.59
CA ASP A 104 -13.45 1.83 21.62
C ASP A 104 -13.96 3.16 21.05
N ASP A 105 -14.12 4.17 21.90
CA ASP A 105 -14.54 5.50 21.45
C ASP A 105 -13.46 6.20 20.63
N PHE A 106 -12.18 5.99 20.98
CA PHE A 106 -11.04 6.52 20.23
C PHE A 106 -10.95 5.89 18.84
N MET A 107 -11.04 4.55 18.75
CA MET A 107 -10.98 3.85 17.46
C MET A 107 -12.18 4.16 16.57
N LYS A 108 -13.36 4.41 17.16
CA LYS A 108 -14.53 4.85 16.40
C LYS A 108 -14.29 6.21 15.74
N GLN A 109 -13.78 7.19 16.50
CA GLN A 109 -13.42 8.50 15.95
C GLN A 109 -12.37 8.40 14.85
N LEU A 110 -11.36 7.55 15.04
CA LEU A 110 -10.31 7.33 14.04
C LEU A 110 -10.86 6.68 12.76
N SER A 111 -11.80 5.75 12.90
CA SER A 111 -12.47 5.11 11.77
C SER A 111 -13.31 6.10 10.97
N ASP A 112 -14.06 6.98 11.65
CA ASP A 112 -14.84 8.03 10.98
C ASP A 112 -13.95 9.00 10.19
N ILE A 113 -12.75 9.30 10.69
CA ILE A 113 -11.75 10.10 9.97
C ILE A 113 -11.24 9.34 8.75
N TYR A 114 -10.90 8.07 8.92
CA TYR A 114 -10.42 7.22 7.83
C TYR A 114 -11.43 7.10 6.68
N GLU A 115 -12.71 6.89 6.97
CA GLU A 115 -13.75 6.82 5.93
C GLU A 115 -13.88 8.13 5.15
N LYS A 116 -13.78 9.27 5.83
CA LYS A 116 -13.85 10.60 5.18
C LYS A 116 -12.66 10.87 4.27
N VAL A 117 -11.46 10.48 4.70
CA VAL A 117 -10.22 10.81 3.98
C VAL A 117 -9.91 9.80 2.88
N SER A 118 -10.17 8.52 3.10
CA SER A 118 -9.84 7.43 2.15
C SER A 118 -10.49 7.63 0.78
N THR A 119 -11.74 8.08 0.74
CA THR A 119 -12.44 8.36 -0.53
C THR A 119 -11.72 9.43 -1.33
N THR A 120 -11.40 10.57 -0.70
CA THR A 120 -10.69 11.67 -1.37
C THR A 120 -9.27 11.26 -1.78
N ALA A 121 -8.57 10.49 -0.95
CA ALA A 121 -7.23 9.99 -1.27
C ALA A 121 -7.24 9.11 -2.53
N ASN A 122 -8.18 8.17 -2.62
CA ASN A 122 -8.33 7.30 -3.79
C ASN A 122 -8.65 8.11 -5.07
N GLU A 123 -9.49 9.14 -4.96
CA GLU A 123 -9.78 10.03 -6.09
C GLU A 123 -8.56 10.82 -6.56
N ILE A 124 -7.74 11.31 -5.63
CA ILE A 124 -6.49 12.01 -5.94
C ILE A 124 -5.54 11.07 -6.66
N GLU A 125 -5.35 9.84 -6.17
CA GLU A 125 -4.49 8.83 -6.80
C GLU A 125 -4.95 8.49 -8.22
N ALA A 126 -6.26 8.24 -8.39
CA ALA A 126 -6.84 7.97 -9.70
C ALA A 126 -6.62 9.14 -10.69
N LYS A 127 -6.82 10.38 -10.24
CA LYS A 127 -6.58 11.59 -11.06
C LYS A 127 -5.09 11.74 -11.40
N MET A 128 -4.17 11.51 -10.45
CA MET A 128 -2.73 11.53 -10.70
C MET A 128 -2.32 10.48 -11.73
N GLY A 129 -2.85 9.26 -11.63
CA GLY A 129 -2.66 8.21 -12.63
C GLY A 129 -3.11 8.66 -14.03
N SER A 130 -4.31 9.25 -14.13
CA SER A 130 -4.82 9.79 -15.40
C SER A 130 -3.96 10.92 -15.97
N ILE A 131 -3.46 11.82 -15.11
CA ILE A 131 -2.55 12.91 -15.53
C ILE A 131 -1.24 12.33 -16.09
N ASN A 132 -0.66 11.34 -15.40
CA ASN A 132 0.58 10.70 -15.85
C ASN A 132 0.38 9.99 -17.20
N GLN A 133 -0.70 9.23 -17.35
CA GLN A 133 -1.06 8.58 -18.63
C GLN A 133 -1.24 9.60 -19.76
N LYS A 134 -1.95 10.71 -19.52
CA LYS A 134 -2.12 11.78 -20.52
C LYS A 134 -0.78 12.45 -20.87
N ARG A 135 0.12 12.61 -19.90
CA ARG A 135 1.48 13.14 -20.14
C ARG A 135 2.30 12.20 -21.02
N GLU A 136 2.19 10.89 -20.82
CA GLU A 136 2.81 9.90 -21.71
C GLU A 136 2.24 9.99 -23.13
N TYR A 137 0.92 10.09 -23.29
CA TYR A 137 0.30 10.29 -24.61
C TYR A 137 0.81 11.55 -25.31
N ILE A 138 0.90 12.68 -24.60
CA ILE A 138 1.44 13.92 -25.15
C ILE A 138 2.89 13.72 -25.60
N ASN A 139 3.72 13.05 -24.81
CA ASN A 139 5.11 12.79 -25.17
C ASN A 139 5.24 11.86 -26.39
N SER A 140 4.41 10.82 -26.49
CA SER A 140 4.32 9.97 -27.67
C SER A 140 3.94 10.77 -28.92
N LEU A 141 2.89 11.60 -28.83
CA LEU A 141 2.39 12.38 -29.95
C LEU A 141 3.37 13.46 -30.44
N LYS A 142 4.26 13.97 -29.58
CA LYS A 142 5.33 14.91 -29.99
C LYS A 142 6.24 14.34 -31.09
N TYR A 143 6.46 13.03 -31.13
CA TYR A 143 7.25 12.42 -32.20
C TYR A 143 6.56 12.47 -33.56
N LEU A 144 5.23 12.66 -33.58
CA LEU A 144 4.41 12.67 -34.78
C LEU A 144 4.09 14.09 -35.25
N SER A 145 4.35 15.13 -34.44
CA SER A 145 4.00 16.52 -34.77
C SER A 145 4.75 17.09 -35.98
N GLY A 146 5.88 16.48 -36.36
CA GLY A 146 6.61 16.84 -37.59
C GLY A 146 5.99 16.26 -38.87
N PHE A 147 4.93 15.45 -38.75
CA PHE A 147 4.24 14.81 -39.86
C PHE A 147 2.81 15.32 -39.94
N SER A 148 2.28 15.50 -41.14
CA SER A 148 0.89 15.91 -41.38
C SER A 148 -0.08 14.73 -41.22
N PHE A 149 -0.07 14.06 -40.07
CA PHE A 149 -0.92 12.92 -39.78
C PHE A 149 -2.19 13.34 -39.05
N ASN A 150 -3.34 12.94 -39.58
CA ASN A 150 -4.58 12.99 -38.81
C ASN A 150 -4.62 11.78 -37.86
N MET A 151 -4.19 12.01 -36.62
CA MET A 151 -4.06 10.94 -35.64
C MET A 151 -5.39 10.29 -35.28
N GLY A 152 -6.48 11.06 -35.24
CA GLY A 152 -7.79 10.49 -34.98
C GLY A 152 -8.26 9.50 -36.04
N LYS A 153 -7.88 9.71 -37.32
CA LYS A 153 -8.12 8.73 -38.38
C LYS A 153 -7.20 7.52 -38.28
N LEU A 154 -5.90 7.73 -38.03
CA LEU A 154 -4.92 6.64 -38.00
C LEU A 154 -5.18 5.64 -36.87
N ILE A 155 -5.60 6.12 -35.70
CA ILE A 155 -5.89 5.28 -34.54
C ILE A 155 -7.19 4.48 -34.74
N ASN A 156 -8.15 5.04 -35.49
CA ASN A 156 -9.47 4.44 -35.70
C ASN A 156 -9.64 3.74 -37.07
N LEU A 157 -8.56 3.27 -37.67
CA LEU A 157 -8.61 2.51 -38.92
C LEU A 157 -9.26 1.13 -38.69
N LYS A 158 -10.25 0.78 -39.52
CA LYS A 158 -11.00 -0.49 -39.37
C LYS A 158 -10.20 -1.73 -39.79
N TYR A 159 -9.36 -1.60 -40.81
CA TYR A 159 -8.66 -2.74 -41.45
C TYR A 159 -7.14 -2.66 -41.31
N LEU A 160 -6.64 -1.58 -40.72
CA LEU A 160 -5.22 -1.32 -40.54
C LEU A 160 -4.97 -1.00 -39.06
N THR A 161 -3.87 -1.48 -38.52
CA THR A 161 -3.44 -1.18 -37.15
C THR A 161 -2.27 -0.20 -37.21
N PHE A 162 -2.43 0.97 -36.60
CA PHE A 162 -1.36 1.95 -36.39
C PHE A 162 -0.67 1.71 -35.05
N ARG A 163 0.66 1.71 -35.03
CA ARG A 163 1.45 1.62 -33.80
C ARG A 163 2.58 2.63 -33.81
N LEU A 164 2.83 3.22 -32.65
CA LEU A 164 4.02 4.00 -32.38
C LEU A 164 4.91 3.20 -31.44
N MET A 165 6.19 3.08 -31.74
CA MET A 165 7.11 2.26 -30.97
C MET A 165 8.51 2.83 -30.91
N LYS A 166 9.29 2.36 -29.94
CA LYS A 166 10.73 2.61 -29.85
C LYS A 166 11.50 1.30 -29.94
N ILE A 167 12.62 1.34 -30.66
CA ILE A 167 13.59 0.24 -30.75
C ILE A 167 15.01 0.78 -30.63
N SER A 168 15.97 -0.05 -30.22
CA SER A 168 17.38 0.37 -30.18
C SER A 168 17.91 0.65 -31.59
N ARG A 169 18.94 1.50 -31.70
CA ARG A 169 19.63 1.76 -32.99
C ARG A 169 20.10 0.48 -33.67
N GLU A 170 20.69 -0.43 -32.91
CA GLU A 170 21.16 -1.72 -33.41
C GLU A 170 20.03 -2.59 -33.99
N ASN A 171 18.89 -2.65 -33.30
CA ASN A 171 17.74 -3.42 -33.79
C ASN A 171 17.03 -2.72 -34.95
N TYR A 172 17.13 -1.40 -35.05
CA TYR A 172 16.67 -0.67 -36.23
C TYR A 172 17.48 -1.01 -37.48
N ASP A 173 18.79 -1.17 -37.36
CA ASP A 173 19.63 -1.59 -38.48
C ASP A 173 19.31 -3.04 -38.91
N LYS A 174 18.98 -3.94 -37.96
CA LYS A 174 18.46 -5.29 -38.27
C LYS A 174 17.11 -5.25 -38.97
N LEU A 175 16.21 -4.37 -38.53
CA LEU A 175 14.90 -4.16 -39.15
C LEU A 175 15.05 -3.71 -40.60
N LYS A 176 15.95 -2.76 -40.89
CA LYS A 176 16.22 -2.30 -42.25
C LYS A 176 16.71 -3.40 -43.18
N LYS A 177 17.63 -4.26 -42.69
CA LYS A 177 18.19 -5.36 -43.49
C LYS A 177 17.15 -6.42 -43.86
N ASN A 178 16.12 -6.59 -43.05
CA ASN A 178 15.06 -7.59 -43.25
C ASN A 178 13.72 -6.97 -43.67
N TYR A 179 13.73 -5.73 -44.17
CA TYR A 179 12.50 -4.96 -44.38
C TYR A 179 11.51 -5.64 -45.35
N GLU A 180 12.01 -6.36 -46.35
CA GLU A 180 11.19 -7.10 -47.34
C GLU A 180 10.28 -8.16 -46.69
N ASN A 181 10.66 -8.68 -45.53
CA ASN A 181 9.91 -9.71 -44.80
C ASN A 181 8.93 -9.12 -43.76
N ILE A 182 8.83 -7.80 -43.66
CA ILE A 182 7.98 -7.13 -42.68
C ILE A 182 6.66 -6.78 -43.35
N PRO A 183 5.52 -7.36 -42.91
CA PRO A 183 4.21 -7.11 -43.50
C PRO A 183 3.61 -5.77 -43.03
N ALA A 184 4.41 -4.71 -42.97
CA ALA A 184 4.00 -3.40 -42.49
C ALA A 184 4.79 -2.28 -43.18
N VAL A 185 4.14 -1.13 -43.33
CA VAL A 185 4.83 0.12 -43.65
C VAL A 185 5.44 0.65 -42.35
N VAL A 186 6.76 0.83 -42.31
CA VAL A 186 7.46 1.36 -41.13
C VAL A 186 8.14 2.68 -41.47
N LEU A 187 7.78 3.73 -40.76
CA LEU A 187 8.33 5.07 -40.91
C LEU A 187 9.14 5.45 -39.68
N LYS A 188 10.35 5.98 -39.90
CA LYS A 188 11.14 6.61 -38.84
C LYS A 188 10.58 8.01 -38.56
N VAL A 189 10.09 8.22 -37.34
CA VAL A 189 9.44 9.47 -36.93
C VAL A 189 10.26 10.27 -35.91
N GLY A 190 11.25 9.64 -35.27
CA GLY A 190 12.08 10.35 -34.29
C GLY A 190 13.34 9.61 -33.90
N VAL A 191 14.19 10.29 -33.14
CA VAL A 191 15.39 9.74 -32.52
C VAL A 191 15.44 10.24 -31.08
N GLU A 192 15.57 9.31 -30.14
CA GLU A 192 15.65 9.62 -28.70
C GLU A 192 16.88 8.91 -28.13
N SER A 193 17.99 9.65 -27.96
CA SER A 193 19.26 9.10 -27.44
C SER A 193 19.70 7.82 -28.16
N LYS A 194 19.61 6.65 -27.52
CA LYS A 194 19.98 5.32 -28.07
C LYS A 194 18.83 4.61 -28.82
N TYR A 195 17.65 5.23 -28.87
CA TYR A 195 16.45 4.67 -29.47
C TYR A 195 16.05 5.41 -30.75
N ILE A 196 15.39 4.66 -31.63
CA ILE A 196 14.73 5.16 -32.83
C ILE A 196 13.23 4.99 -32.62
N ILE A 197 12.49 6.06 -32.88
CA ILE A 197 11.03 6.07 -32.79
C ILE A 197 10.47 5.77 -34.17
N LEU A 198 9.59 4.78 -34.24
CA LEU A 198 8.99 4.26 -35.46
C LEU A 198 7.47 4.31 -35.38
N ALA A 199 6.84 4.73 -36.47
CA ALA A 199 5.43 4.51 -36.72
C ALA A 199 5.27 3.34 -37.68
N SER A 200 4.37 2.40 -37.38
CA SER A 200 4.08 1.27 -38.27
C SER A 200 2.59 1.19 -38.59
N ILE A 201 2.27 0.85 -39.83
CA ILE A 201 0.90 0.57 -40.29
C ILE A 201 0.89 -0.82 -40.92
N THR A 202 0.01 -1.69 -40.44
CA THR A 202 -0.13 -3.08 -40.92
C THR A 202 -1.59 -3.44 -41.15
N PRO A 203 -1.94 -4.30 -42.12
CA PRO A 203 -3.24 -4.94 -42.16
C PRO A 203 -3.55 -5.67 -40.85
N ALA A 204 -4.76 -5.48 -40.32
CA ALA A 204 -5.19 -6.13 -39.07
C ALA A 204 -5.09 -7.66 -39.16
N SER A 205 -5.23 -8.24 -40.36
CA SER A 205 -5.06 -9.68 -40.61
C SER A 205 -3.63 -10.19 -40.43
N LEU A 206 -2.62 -9.31 -40.47
CA LEU A 206 -1.19 -9.65 -40.37
C LEU A 206 -0.56 -9.19 -39.05
N GLU A 207 -1.37 -8.71 -38.11
CA GLU A 207 -0.91 -8.15 -36.85
C GLU A 207 -0.14 -9.17 -36.00
N GLU A 208 -0.61 -10.43 -35.95
CA GLU A 208 0.06 -11.49 -35.19
C GLU A 208 1.45 -11.83 -35.76
N THR A 209 1.57 -11.86 -37.10
CA THR A 209 2.85 -12.08 -37.78
C THR A 209 3.81 -10.92 -37.50
N LEU A 210 3.32 -9.68 -37.58
CA LEU A 210 4.13 -8.50 -37.29
C LEU A 210 4.58 -8.46 -35.83
N GLU A 211 3.71 -8.84 -34.90
CA GLU A 211 4.01 -8.90 -33.47
C GLU A 211 5.20 -9.82 -33.18
N LYS A 212 5.25 -11.01 -33.80
CA LYS A 212 6.37 -11.95 -33.66
C LYS A 212 7.69 -11.32 -34.12
N ILE A 213 7.67 -10.61 -35.24
CA ILE A 213 8.84 -9.90 -35.77
C ILE A 213 9.29 -8.81 -34.80
N PHE A 214 8.38 -7.93 -34.38
CA PHE A 214 8.74 -6.82 -33.49
C PHE A 214 9.21 -7.29 -32.12
N ARG A 215 8.63 -8.36 -31.56
CA ARG A 215 9.14 -8.98 -30.32
C ARG A 215 10.58 -9.44 -30.45
N SER A 216 10.96 -10.02 -31.59
CA SER A 216 12.37 -10.41 -31.84
C SER A 216 13.33 -9.21 -31.86
N LEU A 217 12.82 -8.01 -32.14
CA LEU A 217 13.56 -6.75 -32.15
C LEU A 217 13.53 -6.02 -30.79
N ASN A 218 12.96 -6.64 -29.75
CA ASN A 218 12.84 -6.09 -28.40
C ASN A 218 12.27 -4.66 -28.39
N TYR A 219 11.15 -4.48 -29.08
CA TYR A 219 10.48 -3.18 -29.17
C TYR A 219 9.73 -2.83 -27.89
N SER A 220 9.47 -1.54 -27.70
CA SER A 220 8.50 -1.06 -26.71
C SER A 220 7.45 -0.21 -27.41
N LEU A 221 6.18 -0.49 -27.12
CA LEU A 221 5.07 0.33 -27.61
C LEU A 221 5.08 1.68 -26.90
N LEU A 222 4.86 2.75 -27.65
CA LEU A 222 4.61 4.07 -27.11
C LEU A 222 3.10 4.28 -27.02
N PRO A 223 2.58 4.63 -25.83
CA PRO A 223 1.15 4.68 -25.60
C PRO A 223 0.52 5.79 -26.44
N LEU A 224 -0.65 5.49 -27.03
CA LEU A 224 -1.46 6.43 -27.78
C LEU A 224 -2.88 6.49 -27.20
N PRO A 225 -3.56 7.65 -27.29
CA PRO A 225 -4.94 7.77 -26.82
C PRO A 225 -5.89 7.04 -27.77
N VAL A 226 -6.71 6.13 -27.23
CA VAL A 226 -7.66 5.30 -28.00
C VAL A 226 -8.81 6.14 -28.59
N GLU A 227 -9.23 7.20 -27.89
CA GLU A 227 -10.35 8.07 -28.28
C GLU A 227 -9.88 9.44 -28.80
N TYR A 228 -8.68 9.52 -29.38
CA TYR A 228 -8.21 10.79 -29.92
C TYR A 228 -9.00 11.17 -31.17
N THR A 229 -9.70 12.31 -31.12
CA THR A 229 -10.42 12.88 -32.28
C THR A 229 -9.70 14.08 -32.90
N GLY A 230 -8.53 14.43 -32.37
CA GLY A 230 -7.76 15.59 -32.83
C GLY A 230 -7.17 15.41 -34.23
N THR A 231 -6.99 16.54 -34.89
CA THR A 231 -6.30 16.66 -36.18
C THR A 231 -4.79 16.66 -36.00
#